data_AF-A0A3P7K3H9-F1
#
_entry.id   AF-A0A3P7K3H9-F1
#
_cell.length_a   1.000
_cell.length_b   1.000
_cell.length_c   1.000
_cell.angle_alpha   90.00
_cell.angle_beta   90.00
_cell.angle_gamma   90.00
#
_symmetry.space_group_name_H-M   'P 1'
#
loop_
_entity.id
_entity.type
_entity.pdbx_description
1 polymer ?
#
loop_
_entity_poly.entity_id
_entity_poly.type
_entity_poly.pdbx_seq_one_letter_code
_entity_poly.pdbx_strand_id
1 'polypeptide(L)'
;MWECIESNLLNITVVEMDSTITEIAKKWFDVVEEENHRLIVEDGLAFLVEAGKRGEKFDVIALDACDEAIKSPCPSKVFRNVEVIEKFKLALTSTGLLRLSCL
;
A
#
# COMPACT_ATOMS: atom_id res chain seq x y z
N MET A 1 -18.88 -4.04 -13.33
CA MET A 1 -17.43 -3.78 -13.47
C MET A 1 -16.65 -4.35 -12.28
N TRP A 2 -17.03 -5.54 -11.81
CA TRP A 2 -16.34 -6.33 -10.78
C TRP A 2 -16.31 -7.83 -11.18
N GLU A 3 -16.64 -8.14 -12.43
CA GLU A 3 -16.77 -9.51 -12.94
C GLU A 3 -15.47 -10.07 -13.54
N CYS A 4 -14.37 -9.31 -13.56
CA CYS A 4 -13.17 -9.68 -14.35
C CYS A 4 -12.00 -10.25 -13.53
N ILE A 5 -12.09 -10.34 -12.20
CA ILE A 5 -11.02 -10.93 -11.39
C ILE A 5 -11.67 -11.86 -10.37
N GLU A 6 -11.46 -13.17 -10.50
CA GLU A 6 -11.71 -14.09 -9.39
C GLU A 6 -10.82 -13.63 -8.22
N SER A 7 -11.42 -13.17 -7.13
CA SER A 7 -10.72 -12.57 -5.98
C SER A 7 -9.63 -13.49 -5.41
N ASN A 8 -9.80 -14.82 -5.53
CA ASN A 8 -8.86 -15.84 -5.07
C ASN A 8 -7.49 -15.84 -5.76
N LEU A 9 -7.30 -15.11 -6.87
CA LEU A 9 -6.01 -15.03 -7.57
C LEU A 9 -5.11 -13.89 -7.08
N LEU A 10 -5.65 -12.94 -6.31
CA LEU A 10 -4.89 -11.79 -5.81
C LEU A 10 -4.60 -11.96 -4.32
N ASN A 11 -3.35 -11.73 -3.92
CA ASN A 11 -2.92 -11.63 -2.53
C ASN A 11 -2.60 -10.16 -2.23
N ILE A 12 -3.49 -9.51 -1.51
CA ILE A 12 -3.49 -8.06 -1.28
C ILE A 12 -3.16 -7.80 0.19
N THR A 13 -2.16 -6.96 0.41
CA THR A 13 -1.86 -6.39 1.72
C THR A 13 -2.08 -4.88 1.65
N VAL A 14 -3.04 -4.39 2.44
CA VAL A 14 -3.29 -2.96 2.61
C VAL A 14 -2.61 -2.51 3.90
N VAL A 15 -1.80 -1.45 3.83
CA VAL A 15 -1.14 -0.84 4.99
C VAL A 15 -1.72 0.55 5.18
N GLU A 16 -2.44 0.75 6.27
CA GLU A 16 -3.10 2.01 6.64
C GLU A 16 -2.56 2.47 7.98
N MET A 17 -2.19 3.74 8.11
CA MET A 17 -1.59 4.26 9.33
C MET A 17 -2.65 4.56 10.40
N ASP A 18 -3.86 4.98 10.00
CA ASP A 18 -4.93 5.33 10.93
C ASP A 18 -5.90 4.16 11.18
N SER A 19 -5.84 3.61 12.39
CA SER A 19 -6.76 2.56 12.85
C SER A 19 -8.23 2.95 12.69
N THR A 20 -8.58 4.22 12.84
CA THR A 20 -9.96 4.70 12.71
C THR A 20 -10.48 4.49 11.30
N ILE A 21 -9.64 4.74 10.29
CA ILE A 21 -9.98 4.50 8.88
C ILE A 21 -10.19 3.00 8.64
N THR A 22 -9.36 2.15 9.24
CA THR A 22 -9.54 0.69 9.13
C THR A 22 -10.84 0.20 9.77
N GLU A 23 -11.23 0.75 10.92
CA GLU A 23 -12.49 0.43 11.59
C GLU A 23 -13.69 0.89 10.75
N ILE A 24 -13.63 2.09 10.19
CA ILE A 24 -14.66 2.62 9.30
C ILE A 24 -14.79 1.75 8.05
N ALA A 25 -13.68 1.36 7.43
CA ALA A 25 -13.65 0.50 6.26
C ALA A 25 -14.34 -0.86 6.53
N LYS A 26 -14.01 -1.51 7.66
CA LYS A 26 -14.62 -2.77 8.07
C LYS A 26 -16.10 -2.63 8.38
N LYS A 27 -16.50 -1.54 9.04
CA LYS A 27 -17.88 -1.36 9.54
C LYS A 27 -18.85 -0.88 8.46
N TRP A 28 -18.38 -0.09 7.50
CA TRP A 28 -19.25 0.65 6.58
C TRP A 28 -18.98 0.39 5.10
N PHE A 29 -17.86 -0.25 4.75
CA PHE A 29 -17.47 -0.49 3.35
C PHE A 29 -17.20 -1.97 3.05
N ASP A 30 -17.68 -2.88 3.92
CA ASP A 30 -17.58 -4.34 3.76
C ASP A 30 -16.15 -4.84 3.50
N VAL A 31 -15.14 -4.16 4.07
CA VAL A 31 -13.77 -4.65 4.07
C VAL A 31 -13.65 -5.83 5.02
N VAL A 32 -13.39 -7.01 4.46
CA VAL A 32 -13.20 -8.26 5.21
C VAL A 32 -11.75 -8.72 5.08
N GLU A 33 -11.14 -9.12 6.18
CA GLU A 33 -9.83 -9.75 6.18
C GLU A 33 -9.97 -11.25 5.89
N GLU A 34 -9.21 -11.72 4.91
CA GLU A 34 -9.20 -13.11 4.43
C GLU A 34 -7.76 -13.58 4.23
N GLU A 35 -7.57 -14.86 3.87
CA GLU A 35 -6.23 -15.42 3.67
C GLU A 35 -5.41 -14.67 2.60
N ASN A 36 -6.08 -14.10 1.60
CA ASN A 36 -5.49 -13.38 0.49
C ASN A 36 -5.79 -11.87 0.52
N HIS A 37 -6.41 -11.35 1.58
CA HIS A 37 -6.66 -9.93 1.77
C HIS A 37 -6.41 -9.53 3.23
N ARG A 38 -5.34 -8.78 3.48
CA ARG A 38 -4.90 -8.40 4.83
C ARG A 38 -4.93 -6.90 4.99
N LEU A 39 -5.37 -6.43 6.16
CA LEU A 39 -5.31 -5.02 6.54
C LEU A 39 -4.39 -4.84 7.74
N ILE A 40 -3.30 -4.12 7.54
CA ILE A 40 -2.26 -3.89 8.56
C ILE A 40 -2.32 -2.42 8.98
N VAL A 41 -2.46 -2.19 10.29
CA VAL A 41 -2.38 -0.85 10.87
C VAL A 41 -0.92 -0.54 11.21
N GLU A 42 -0.21 0.14 10.31
CA GLU A 42 1.21 0.47 10.47
C GLU A 42 1.60 1.69 9.62
N ASP A 43 2.73 2.33 9.96
CA ASP A 43 3.38 3.27 9.05
C ASP A 43 3.86 2.55 7.78
N GLY A 44 3.41 3.04 6.61
CA GLY A 44 3.71 2.38 5.33
C GLY A 44 5.19 2.37 4.95
N LEU A 45 5.99 3.35 5.41
CA LEU A 45 7.43 3.37 5.15
C LEU A 45 8.15 2.37 6.06
N ALA A 46 7.76 2.27 7.33
CA ALA A 46 8.26 1.26 8.26
C ALA A 46 7.97 -0.15 7.72
N PHE A 47 6.72 -0.41 7.30
CA PHE A 47 6.34 -1.67 6.70
C PHE A 47 7.20 -1.99 5.46
N LEU A 48 7.38 -1.03 4.54
CA LEU A 48 8.19 -1.20 3.33
C LEU A 48 9.65 -1.57 3.67
N VAL A 49 10.24 -0.93 4.68
CA VAL A 49 11.60 -1.22 5.14
C VAL A 49 11.69 -2.64 5.68
N GLU A 50 10.76 -3.06 6.54
CA GLU A 50 10.77 -4.39 7.13
C GLU A 50 10.45 -5.48 6.10
N ALA A 51 9.51 -5.25 5.17
CA ALA A 51 9.24 -6.14 4.05
C ALA A 51 10.50 -6.35 3.19
N GLY A 52 11.24 -5.28 2.91
CA GLY A 52 12.52 -5.36 2.22
C GLY A 52 13.56 -6.21 2.97
N LYS A 53 13.63 -6.10 4.31
CA LYS A 53 14.52 -6.94 5.15
C LYS A 53 14.11 -8.40 5.15
N ARG A 54 12.80 -8.69 5.13
CA ARG A 54 12.25 -10.05 5.03
C ARG A 54 12.41 -10.66 3.63
N GLY A 55 12.84 -9.86 2.65
CA GLY A 55 12.99 -10.29 1.26
C GLY A 55 11.66 -10.44 0.52
N GLU A 56 10.58 -9.83 1.05
CA GLU A 56 9.27 -9.83 0.41
C GLU A 56 9.33 -9.05 -0.91
N LYS A 57 8.56 -9.54 -1.89
CA LYS A 57 8.45 -8.95 -3.22
C LYS A 57 7.00 -8.82 -3.62
N PHE A 58 6.69 -7.71 -4.26
CA PHE A 58 5.36 -7.39 -4.75
C PHE A 58 5.38 -7.22 -6.26
N ASP A 59 4.37 -7.74 -6.95
CA ASP A 59 4.19 -7.49 -8.38
C ASP A 59 3.64 -6.09 -8.65
N VAL A 60 2.83 -5.58 -7.73
CA VAL A 60 2.28 -4.22 -7.78
C VAL A 60 2.36 -3.61 -6.39
N ILE A 61 2.86 -2.37 -6.33
CA ILE A 61 2.72 -1.51 -5.16
C ILE A 61 1.92 -0.29 -5.58
N ALA A 62 0.77 -0.07 -4.95
CA ALA A 62 -0.03 1.13 -5.11
C ALA A 62 0.18 2.06 -3.92
N LEU A 63 0.78 3.22 -4.15
CA LEU A 63 0.97 4.24 -3.12
C LEU A 63 -0.12 5.30 -3.23
N ASP A 64 -1.00 5.30 -2.24
CA ASP A 64 -2.10 6.26 -2.07
C ASP A 64 -2.15 6.80 -0.63
N ALA A 65 -0.99 7.24 -0.14
CA ALA A 65 -0.86 7.85 1.18
C ALA A 65 -0.66 9.35 1.03
N CYS A 66 -1.37 10.17 1.79
CA CYS A 66 -1.30 11.64 1.71
C CYS A 66 -0.89 12.24 3.06
N ASP A 67 -0.44 13.49 3.04
CA ASP A 67 -0.26 14.30 4.25
C ASP A 67 -1.10 15.58 4.19
N GLU A 68 -0.96 16.42 5.22
CA GLU A 68 -1.72 17.67 5.36
C GLU A 68 -1.14 18.82 4.50
N ALA A 69 -0.20 18.55 3.58
CA ALA A 69 0.39 19.60 2.77
C ALA A 69 -0.63 20.22 1.80
N ILE A 70 -0.67 21.55 1.75
CA ILE A 70 -1.57 22.29 0.84
C ILE A 70 -1.22 22.07 -0.64
N LYS A 71 0.08 21.92 -0.96
CA LYS A 71 0.56 21.75 -2.33
C LYS A 71 1.08 20.35 -2.52
N SER A 72 0.41 19.57 -3.37
CA SER A 72 0.69 18.15 -3.59
C SER A 72 0.70 17.43 -2.25
N PRO A 73 -0.46 17.10 -1.65
CA PRO A 73 -0.52 16.26 -0.45
C PRO A 73 -0.18 14.80 -0.73
N CYS A 74 -0.41 14.33 -1.97
CA CYS A 74 -0.30 12.93 -2.34
C CYS A 74 0.75 12.71 -3.47
N PRO A 75 1.62 11.68 -3.37
CA PRO A 75 1.83 10.86 -2.17
C PRO A 75 2.47 11.68 -1.06
N SER A 76 2.39 11.34 0.24
CA SER A 76 3.00 12.14 1.32
C SER A 76 4.48 12.43 1.04
N LYS A 77 4.96 13.59 1.50
CA LYS A 77 6.33 14.09 1.31
C LYS A 77 7.40 13.06 1.69
N VAL A 78 7.14 12.22 2.70
CA VAL A 78 8.08 11.17 3.14
C VAL A 78 8.41 10.16 2.03
N PHE A 79 7.48 9.94 1.08
CA PHE A 79 7.67 9.03 -0.04
C PHE A 79 8.30 9.68 -1.28
N ARG A 80 8.55 10.99 -1.27
CA ARG A 80 9.07 11.74 -2.43
C ARG A 80 10.60 11.87 -2.45
N ASN A 81 11.31 10.99 -1.73
CA ASN A 81 12.77 10.95 -1.71
C ASN A 81 13.30 9.76 -2.53
N VAL A 82 14.42 9.97 -3.23
CA VAL A 82 15.14 8.95 -4.01
C VAL A 82 15.45 7.71 -3.17
N GLU A 83 15.91 7.89 -1.93
CA GLU A 83 16.21 6.76 -1.04
C GLU A 83 14.99 5.88 -0.75
N VAL A 84 13.79 6.47 -0.70
CA VAL A 84 12.54 5.74 -0.48
C VAL A 84 12.06 5.09 -1.78
N ILE A 85 12.23 5.77 -2.91
CA ILE A 85 11.96 5.18 -4.24
C ILE A 85 12.84 3.95 -4.49
N GLU A 86 14.11 3.98 -4.06
CA GLU A 86 14.99 2.82 -4.14
C GLU A 86 14.50 1.64 -3.30
N LYS A 87 13.90 1.91 -2.12
CA LYS A 87 13.27 0.86 -1.31
C LYS A 87 12.06 0.25 -2.01
N PHE A 88 11.21 1.04 -2.66
CA PHE A 88 10.12 0.52 -3.48
C PHE A 88 10.65 -0.37 -4.60
N LYS A 89 11.69 0.07 -5.32
CA LYS A 89 12.33 -0.75 -6.35
C LYS A 89 12.86 -2.07 -5.80
N LEU A 90 13.46 -2.05 -4.60
CA LEU A 90 13.92 -3.26 -3.93
C LEU A 90 12.77 -4.14 -3.41
N ALA A 91 11.59 -3.60 -3.17
CA ALA A 91 10.41 -4.38 -2.76
C ALA A 91 9.60 -4.91 -3.96
N LEU A 92 9.87 -4.47 -5.19
CA LEU A 92 9.21 -4.98 -6.39
C LEU A 92 9.90 -6.21 -6.96
N THR A 93 9.12 -7.07 -7.64
CA THR A 93 9.67 -8.08 -8.56
C THR A 93 10.35 -7.41 -9.75
N SER A 94 11.11 -8.16 -10.55
CA SER A 94 11.88 -7.60 -11.68
C SER A 94 11.01 -6.96 -12.76
N THR A 95 9.74 -7.38 -12.87
CA THR A 95 8.72 -6.82 -13.78
C THR A 95 7.63 -6.05 -13.02
N GLY A 96 7.83 -5.81 -11.72
CA GLY A 96 6.84 -5.20 -10.85
C GLY A 96 6.62 -3.72 -11.16
N LEU A 97 5.43 -3.23 -10.78
CA LEU A 97 4.98 -1.86 -11.04
C LEU A 97 4.76 -1.08 -9.73
N LEU A 98 5.32 0.12 -9.65
CA LEU A 98 4.93 1.13 -8.67
C LEU A 98 3.92 2.08 -9.30
N ARG A 99 2.69 2.12 -8.76
CA ARG A 99 1.65 3.09 -9.14
C ARG A 99 1.53 4.13 -8.05
N LEU A 100 1.60 5.40 -8.42
CA LEU A 100 1.52 6.55 -7.50
C LEU A 100 0.23 7.34 -7.74
N SER A 101 -0.48 7.72 -6.67
CA SER A 101 -1.50 8.78 -6.73
C SER A 101 -0.83 10.15 -6.62
N CYS A 102 -0.95 11.00 -7.65
CA CYS A 102 -0.55 12.41 -7.59
C CYS A 102 -1.81 13.27 -7.69
N LEU A 103 -2.21 13.89 -6.58
CA LEU A 103 -3.34 14.81 -6.49
C LEU A 103 -2.89 16.18 -5.98
#